data_AF-A0A6I2T524-F1
#
_entry.id   AF-A0A6I2T524-F1
#
_cell.length_a   1.000
_cell.length_b   1.000
_cell.length_c   1.000
_cell.angle_alpha   90.00
_cell.angle_beta   90.00
_cell.angle_gamma   90.00
#
_symmetry.space_group_name_H-M   'P 1'
#
loop_
_entity.id
_entity.type
_entity.pdbx_description
1 polymer ?
#
loop_
_entity_poly.entity_id
_entity_poly.type
_entity_poly.pdbx_seq_one_letter_code
_entity_poly.pdbx_strand_id
1 'polypeptide(L)'
;MARKGYIQLVNGFYMNRKVRKLRHTCPSAIGAFTMMLTFCGDNLSDGHISEDDALYVLDITDSELEALCNVGMIEPDGNNGYYIHDYLIHNRSREQVQKKRESNAENYRKNKNEVKTSDSDDFQTAESRLNRDKHQNTRTPEELSKDNSTPPTPSKPDFGNLLDRIEAFYPTNRFDGKTSQSRMQLEVDWPKIVKAAGDSDPSMFLEAKARAYAEATDEQYVKTFSRFIGGELYARNWEKPKPEAPKPRPGQPLKSRSQQNLEANLAKTWQYMTPEERARYQQQGGFNAQQG
;
A
#
# COMPACT_ATOMS: atom_id res chain seq x y z
N MET A 1 30.02 -11.54 -4.08
CA MET A 1 28.82 -10.82 -4.57
C MET A 1 27.73 -11.00 -3.52
N ALA A 2 27.10 -9.94 -3.04
CA ALA A 2 25.96 -10.07 -2.13
C ALA A 2 24.78 -10.70 -2.89
N ARG A 3 24.26 -11.83 -2.41
CA ARG A 3 23.01 -12.41 -2.92
C ARG A 3 21.90 -11.41 -2.59
N LYS A 4 21.26 -10.85 -3.62
CA LYS A 4 20.14 -9.93 -3.46
C LYS A 4 18.86 -10.64 -3.91
N GLY A 5 18.17 -11.22 -2.94
CA GLY A 5 16.79 -11.71 -3.03
C GLY A 5 15.92 -10.95 -2.03
N TYR A 6 14.67 -10.67 -2.39
CA TYR A 6 13.67 -10.14 -1.47
C TYR A 6 12.54 -11.15 -1.35
N ILE A 7 12.34 -11.67 -0.14
CA ILE A 7 11.21 -12.56 0.19
C ILE A 7 10.15 -11.75 0.90
N GLN A 8 8.88 -12.08 0.68
CA GLN A 8 7.76 -11.40 1.31
C GLN A 8 7.11 -12.30 2.35
N LEU A 9 6.98 -11.80 3.57
CA LEU A 9 6.07 -12.37 4.57
C LEU A 9 4.73 -11.66 4.48
N VAL A 10 3.66 -12.44 4.43
CA VAL A 10 2.29 -11.90 4.32
C VAL A 10 1.92 -11.13 5.59
N ASN A 11 1.26 -9.99 5.42
CA ASN A 11 0.71 -9.23 6.55
C ASN A 11 -0.23 -10.09 7.38
N GLY A 12 -0.04 -10.09 8.70
CA GLY A 12 -0.83 -10.96 9.58
C GLY A 12 -0.35 -12.40 9.62
N PHE A 13 0.88 -12.71 9.19
CA PHE A 13 1.50 -14.04 9.33
C PHE A 13 1.33 -14.63 10.74
N TYR A 14 1.50 -13.80 11.78
CA TYR A 14 1.30 -14.16 13.19
C TYR A 14 -0.14 -14.55 13.57
N MET A 15 -1.13 -14.20 12.73
CA MET A 15 -2.53 -14.58 12.88
C MET A 15 -2.88 -15.88 12.16
N ASN A 16 -2.02 -16.38 11.26
CA ASN A 16 -2.27 -17.62 10.53
C ASN A 16 -2.44 -18.79 11.52
N ARG A 17 -3.49 -19.60 11.31
CA ARG A 17 -3.83 -20.71 12.20
C ARG A 17 -2.70 -21.77 12.27
N LYS A 18 -2.00 -22.04 11.17
CA LYS A 18 -0.85 -22.97 11.11
C LYS A 18 0.31 -22.43 11.97
N VAL A 19 0.64 -21.15 11.81
CA VAL A 19 1.68 -20.47 12.62
C VAL A 19 1.32 -20.48 14.11
N ARG A 20 0.05 -20.21 14.45
CA ARG A 20 -0.41 -20.28 15.84
C ARG A 20 -0.33 -21.69 16.42
N LYS A 21 -0.65 -22.73 15.64
CA LYS A 21 -0.46 -24.13 16.07
C LYS A 21 1.01 -24.41 16.38
N LEU A 22 1.92 -24.04 15.48
CA LEU A 22 3.37 -24.19 15.70
C LEU A 22 3.84 -23.46 16.95
N ARG A 23 3.31 -22.27 17.24
CA ARG A 23 3.65 -21.53 18.47
C ARG A 23 3.33 -22.30 19.75
N HIS A 24 2.39 -23.24 19.71
CA HIS A 24 2.06 -24.10 20.85
C HIS A 24 2.80 -25.44 20.83
N THR A 25 3.13 -25.98 19.65
CA THR A 25 3.69 -27.34 19.51
C THR A 25 5.19 -27.36 19.28
N CYS A 26 5.71 -26.51 18.39
CA CYS A 26 7.13 -26.39 18.06
C CYS A 26 7.43 -24.94 17.63
N PRO A 27 7.67 -24.01 18.58
CA PRO A 27 7.85 -22.60 18.26
C PRO A 27 9.07 -22.31 17.37
N SER A 28 10.13 -23.12 17.49
CA SER A 28 11.37 -22.97 16.72
C SER A 28 11.16 -23.23 15.22
N ALA A 29 10.21 -24.11 14.86
CA ALA A 29 9.82 -24.37 13.48
C ALA A 29 9.35 -23.11 12.72
N ILE A 30 8.85 -22.08 13.41
CA ILE A 30 8.50 -20.79 12.78
C ILE A 30 9.77 -20.08 12.28
N GLY A 31 10.85 -20.14 13.05
CA GLY A 31 12.17 -19.67 12.66
C GLY A 31 12.71 -20.47 11.48
N ALA A 32 12.66 -21.81 11.57
CA ALA A 32 13.04 -22.71 10.48
C ALA A 32 12.33 -22.37 9.17
N PHE A 33 11.01 -22.19 9.20
CA PHE A 33 10.23 -21.78 8.02
C PHE A 33 10.69 -20.44 7.41
N THR A 34 11.07 -19.49 8.26
CA THR A 34 11.59 -18.20 7.79
C THR A 34 12.94 -18.36 7.11
N MET A 35 13.82 -19.22 7.65
CA MET A 35 15.10 -19.56 7.03
C MET A 35 14.90 -20.23 5.66
N MET A 36 13.98 -21.20 5.58
CA MET A 36 13.58 -21.84 4.33
C MET A 36 13.14 -20.82 3.27
N LEU A 37 12.25 -19.89 3.63
CA LEU A 37 11.81 -18.82 2.71
C LEU A 37 12.99 -18.00 2.17
N THR A 38 13.90 -17.58 3.06
CA THR A 38 15.06 -16.77 2.67
C THR A 38 16.02 -17.53 1.77
N PHE A 39 16.26 -18.82 2.05
CA PHE A 39 17.07 -19.70 1.20
C PHE A 39 16.49 -19.80 -0.21
N CYS A 40 15.18 -20.01 -0.33
CA CYS A 40 14.52 -20.07 -1.64
C CYS A 40 14.65 -18.77 -2.43
N GLY A 41 14.59 -17.63 -1.74
CA GLY A 41 14.79 -16.32 -2.36
C GLY A 41 16.22 -16.09 -2.87
N ASP A 42 17.21 -16.56 -2.13
CA ASP A 42 18.63 -16.41 -2.48
C ASP A 42 19.07 -17.34 -3.60
N ASN A 43 18.55 -18.57 -3.60
CA ASN A 43 18.89 -19.61 -4.57
C ASN A 43 17.93 -19.64 -5.77
N LEU A 44 16.88 -18.80 -5.74
CA LEU A 44 15.81 -18.79 -6.73
C LEU A 44 15.26 -20.20 -6.97
N SER A 45 14.97 -20.96 -5.92
CA SER A 45 14.53 -22.36 -6.02
C SER A 45 13.01 -22.53 -6.14
N ASP A 46 12.27 -21.42 -6.28
CA ASP A 46 10.81 -21.42 -6.41
C ASP A 46 10.06 -22.14 -5.28
N GLY A 47 10.66 -22.14 -4.08
CA GLY A 47 10.07 -22.75 -2.90
C GLY A 47 10.55 -24.18 -2.63
N HIS A 48 11.39 -24.74 -3.50
CA HIS A 48 12.01 -26.06 -3.32
C HIS A 48 13.26 -26.00 -2.44
N ILE A 49 13.41 -26.97 -1.55
CA ILE A 49 14.58 -27.15 -0.68
C ILE A 49 14.90 -28.64 -0.62
N SER A 50 16.16 -29.02 -0.87
CA SER A 50 16.60 -30.40 -0.67
C SER A 50 16.70 -30.75 0.83
N GLU A 51 16.57 -32.02 1.18
CA GLU A 51 16.78 -32.49 2.55
C GLU A 51 18.18 -32.10 3.07
N ASP A 52 19.21 -32.24 2.24
CA ASP A 52 20.57 -31.85 2.60
C ASP A 52 20.68 -30.34 2.91
N ASP A 53 20.06 -29.48 2.09
CA ASP A 53 20.04 -28.04 2.36
C ASP A 53 19.27 -27.71 3.63
N ALA A 54 18.14 -28.39 3.89
CA ALA A 54 17.36 -28.20 5.10
C ALA A 54 18.16 -28.59 6.35
N LEU A 55 18.81 -29.76 6.34
CA LEU A 55 19.51 -30.31 7.50
C LEU A 55 20.88 -29.69 7.72
N TYR A 56 21.69 -29.52 6.67
CA TYR A 56 23.11 -29.19 6.78
C TYR A 56 23.46 -27.75 6.40
N VAL A 57 22.59 -27.04 5.68
CA VAL A 57 22.81 -25.62 5.35
C VAL A 57 21.99 -24.71 6.24
N LEU A 58 20.75 -25.10 6.55
CA LEU A 58 19.84 -24.32 7.38
C LEU A 58 19.78 -24.78 8.85
N ASP A 59 20.48 -25.87 9.19
CA ASP A 59 20.49 -26.49 10.51
C ASP A 59 19.06 -26.75 11.06
N ILE A 60 18.13 -27.10 10.17
CA ILE A 60 16.75 -27.42 10.56
C ILE A 60 16.72 -28.85 11.07
N THR A 61 16.10 -29.05 12.23
CA THR A 61 15.98 -30.38 12.82
C THR A 61 14.85 -31.19 12.19
N ASP A 62 14.96 -32.51 12.22
CA ASP A 62 13.89 -33.42 11.78
C ASP A 62 12.55 -33.12 12.47
N SER A 63 12.58 -32.78 13.76
CA SER A 63 11.39 -32.43 14.54
C SER A 63 10.71 -31.15 14.04
N GLU A 64 11.48 -30.18 13.57
CA GLU A 64 10.94 -28.95 12.98
C GLU A 64 10.37 -29.20 11.59
N LEU A 65 11.05 -30.00 10.76
CA LEU A 65 10.53 -30.43 9.45
C LEU A 65 9.22 -31.19 9.59
N GLU A 66 9.17 -32.16 10.52
CA GLU A 66 7.96 -32.92 10.83
C GLU A 66 6.83 -31.99 11.31
N ALA A 67 7.12 -31.06 12.22
CA ALA A 67 6.14 -30.10 12.70
C ALA A 67 5.58 -29.22 11.57
N LEU A 68 6.45 -28.76 10.64
CA LEU A 68 6.06 -27.96 9.48
C LEU A 68 5.18 -28.75 8.49
N CYS A 69 5.55 -30.00 8.20
CA CYS A 69 4.74 -30.91 7.39
C CYS A 69 3.37 -31.16 8.04
N ASN A 70 3.34 -31.45 9.34
CA ASN A 70 2.11 -31.76 10.08
C ASN A 70 1.09 -30.60 10.08
N VAL A 71 1.56 -29.34 10.08
CA VAL A 71 0.66 -28.19 9.96
C VAL A 71 0.40 -27.77 8.50
N GLY A 72 1.07 -28.42 7.54
CA GLY A 72 0.98 -28.14 6.10
C GLY A 72 1.61 -26.79 5.72
N MET A 73 2.70 -26.39 6.36
CA MET A 73 3.48 -25.21 5.94
C MET A 73 4.47 -25.57 4.82
N ILE A 74 4.92 -26.82 4.81
CA ILE A 74 5.73 -27.43 3.75
C ILE A 74 5.14 -28.80 3.42
N GLU A 75 5.48 -29.32 2.25
CA GLU A 75 5.15 -30.68 1.82
C GLU A 75 6.38 -31.40 1.26
N PRO A 76 6.54 -32.71 1.48
CA PRO A 76 7.60 -33.47 0.84
C PRO A 76 7.46 -33.45 -0.69
N ASP A 77 8.56 -33.30 -1.42
CA ASP A 77 8.57 -33.29 -2.88
C ASP A 77 8.52 -34.71 -3.51
N GLY A 78 8.64 -35.75 -2.69
CA GLY A 78 8.72 -37.16 -3.10
C GLY A 78 10.13 -37.67 -3.43
N ASN A 79 11.15 -36.81 -3.38
CA ASN A 79 12.55 -37.08 -3.76
C ASN A 79 13.54 -36.47 -2.75
N ASN A 80 13.35 -36.72 -1.45
CA ASN A 80 14.23 -36.20 -0.37
C ASN A 80 14.37 -34.67 -0.41
N GLY A 81 13.25 -33.97 -0.52
CA GLY A 81 13.17 -32.53 -0.41
C GLY A 81 11.77 -32.07 -0.01
N TYR A 82 11.60 -30.75 0.00
CA TYR A 82 10.40 -30.08 0.48
C TYR A 82 10.01 -28.91 -0.42
N TYR A 83 8.71 -28.73 -0.61
CA TYR A 83 8.11 -27.52 -1.17
C TYR A 83 7.46 -26.68 -0.08
N ILE A 84 7.73 -25.38 -0.12
CA ILE A 84 7.01 -24.39 0.68
C ILE A 84 5.63 -24.15 0.05
N HIS A 85 4.56 -24.39 0.82
CA HIS A 85 3.21 -24.13 0.34
C HIS A 85 3.01 -22.66 -0.03
N ASP A 86 2.31 -22.43 -1.15
CA ASP A 86 1.92 -21.11 -1.66
C ASP A 86 3.11 -20.16 -1.92
N TYR A 87 4.34 -20.68 -2.05
CA TYR A 87 5.53 -19.85 -2.22
C TYR A 87 5.39 -18.85 -3.37
N LEU A 88 4.98 -19.32 -4.56
CA LEU A 88 4.83 -18.51 -5.76
C LEU A 88 3.58 -17.61 -5.77
N ILE A 89 2.62 -17.85 -4.86
CA ILE A 89 1.48 -16.93 -4.67
C ILE A 89 1.96 -15.64 -4.00
N HIS A 90 2.98 -15.74 -3.14
CA HIS A 90 3.45 -14.62 -2.32
C HIS A 90 4.83 -14.09 -2.73
N ASN A 91 5.63 -14.88 -3.43
CA ASN A 91 6.99 -14.55 -3.82
C ASN A 91 7.18 -14.65 -5.34
N ARG A 92 8.17 -13.91 -5.85
CA ARG A 92 8.51 -13.91 -7.28
C ARG A 92 9.19 -15.22 -7.65
N SER A 93 8.85 -15.74 -8.83
CA SER A 93 9.54 -16.91 -9.40
C SER A 93 10.95 -16.56 -9.89
N ARG A 94 11.79 -17.58 -10.06
CA ARG A 94 13.12 -17.51 -10.68
C ARG A 94 13.06 -16.78 -12.00
N GLU A 95 12.11 -17.15 -12.86
CA GLU A 95 11.95 -16.55 -14.18
C GLU A 95 11.61 -15.05 -14.08
N GLN A 96 10.68 -14.68 -13.20
CA GLN A 96 10.32 -13.28 -12.98
C GLN A 96 11.50 -12.46 -12.46
N VAL A 97 12.27 -13.00 -11.52
CA VAL A 97 13.47 -12.35 -10.98
C VAL A 97 14.53 -12.18 -12.07
N GLN A 98 14.78 -13.23 -12.86
CA GLN A 98 15.79 -13.22 -13.91
C GLN A 98 15.42 -12.26 -15.04
N LYS A 99 14.18 -12.29 -15.51
CA LYS A 99 13.65 -11.34 -16.51
C LYS A 99 13.76 -9.90 -16.03
N LYS A 100 13.50 -9.64 -14.74
CA LYS A 100 13.67 -8.31 -14.17
C LYS A 100 15.15 -7.89 -14.09
N ARG A 101 16.05 -8.82 -13.76
CA ARG A 101 17.50 -8.57 -13.75
C ARG A 101 18.02 -8.26 -15.16
N GLU A 102 17.58 -9.00 -16.17
CA GLU A 102 17.94 -8.79 -17.58
C GLU A 102 17.42 -7.46 -18.10
N SER A 103 16.15 -7.14 -17.86
CA SER A 103 15.58 -5.84 -18.24
C SER A 103 16.32 -4.67 -17.56
N ASN A 104 16.66 -4.81 -16.28
CA ASN A 104 17.44 -3.79 -15.57
C ASN A 104 18.86 -3.66 -16.14
N ALA A 105 19.51 -4.77 -16.51
CA ALA A 105 20.83 -4.76 -17.12
C ALA A 105 20.80 -4.13 -18.52
N GLU A 106 19.76 -4.41 -19.31
CA GLU A 106 19.55 -3.82 -20.63
C GLU A 106 19.33 -2.31 -20.54
N ASN A 107 18.46 -1.86 -19.63
CA ASN A 107 18.22 -0.43 -19.38
C ASN A 107 19.51 0.28 -18.92
N TYR A 108 20.31 -0.37 -18.08
CA TYR A 108 21.60 0.17 -17.66
C TYR A 108 22.58 0.31 -18.84
N ARG A 109 22.62 -0.67 -19.75
CA ARG A 109 23.44 -0.61 -20.98
C ARG A 109 22.98 0.52 -21.91
N LYS A 110 21.66 0.68 -22.11
CA LYS A 110 21.08 1.76 -22.92
C LYS A 110 21.43 3.14 -22.35
N ASN A 111 21.18 3.37 -21.06
CA ASN A 111 21.50 4.64 -20.41
C ASN A 111 23.01 4.94 -20.40
N LYS A 112 23.87 3.93 -20.23
CA LYS A 112 25.33 4.14 -20.29
C LYS A 112 25.80 4.54 -21.68
N ASN A 113 25.15 4.04 -22.73
CA ASN A 113 25.47 4.40 -24.11
C ASN A 113 24.95 5.80 -24.47
N GLU A 114 23.75 6.18 -24.02
CA GLU A 114 23.21 7.54 -24.19
C GLU A 114 24.05 8.62 -23.48
N VAL A 115 24.55 8.33 -22.29
CA VAL A 115 25.45 9.23 -21.54
C VAL A 115 26.83 9.34 -22.21
N LYS A 116 27.24 8.35 -23.01
CA LYS A 116 28.49 8.44 -23.79
C LYS A 116 28.34 9.19 -25.12
N THR A 117 27.12 9.39 -25.61
CA THR A 117 26.85 10.15 -26.84
C THR A 117 26.53 11.62 -26.58
N SER A 118 26.47 12.04 -25.31
CA SER A 118 26.28 13.43 -24.89
C SER A 118 27.60 13.96 -24.31
N ASP A 119 28.51 14.31 -25.21
CA ASP A 119 29.72 15.06 -24.88
C ASP A 119 29.30 16.54 -24.70
N SER A 120 28.97 16.91 -23.47
CA SER A 120 28.99 18.29 -22.99
C SER A 120 29.20 18.28 -21.48
N ASP A 121 30.29 18.90 -21.08
CA ASP A 121 30.80 19.05 -19.71
C ASP A 121 29.70 19.39 -18.69
N ASP A 122 29.55 18.55 -17.65
CA ASP A 122 29.34 19.08 -16.31
C ASP A 122 29.68 18.03 -15.22
N PHE A 123 30.69 18.37 -14.43
CA PHE A 123 31.11 17.62 -13.26
C PHE A 123 30.13 17.90 -12.11
N GLN A 124 29.13 17.04 -11.83
CA GLN A 124 28.61 16.91 -10.46
C GLN A 124 28.01 15.52 -10.14
N THR A 125 28.50 14.99 -9.01
CA THR A 125 27.80 14.10 -8.05
C THR A 125 27.93 12.58 -8.25
N ALA A 126 29.02 12.05 -7.68
CA ALA A 126 29.24 10.62 -7.40
C ALA A 126 28.41 10.07 -6.22
N GLU A 127 27.48 10.85 -5.63
CA GLU A 127 26.84 10.51 -4.34
C GLU A 127 25.47 9.80 -4.46
N SER A 128 24.92 9.66 -5.67
CA SER A 128 23.57 9.07 -5.88
C SER A 128 23.52 7.54 -5.91
N ARG A 129 24.66 6.85 -5.78
CA ARG A 129 24.76 5.39 -6.04
C ARG A 129 24.41 4.49 -4.86
N LEU A 130 24.26 5.03 -3.64
CA LEU A 130 24.08 4.21 -2.42
C LEU A 130 22.62 4.04 -1.94
N ASN A 131 21.63 4.73 -2.53
CA ASN A 131 20.26 4.72 -1.99
C ASN A 131 19.19 4.03 -2.86
N ARG A 132 19.55 3.42 -4.00
CA ARG A 132 18.57 2.86 -4.95
C ARG A 132 18.20 1.39 -4.68
N ASP A 133 18.12 0.98 -3.42
CA ASP A 133 17.66 -0.36 -3.01
C ASP A 133 16.65 -0.33 -1.83
N LYS A 134 15.82 0.72 -1.74
CA LYS A 134 14.71 0.75 -0.78
C LYS A 134 13.37 0.47 -1.48
N HIS A 135 12.93 -0.77 -1.32
CA HIS A 135 11.54 -1.26 -1.25
C HIS A 135 10.51 -0.57 -2.16
N GLN A 136 10.31 -1.09 -3.36
CA GLN A 136 9.02 -1.00 -4.05
C GLN A 136 8.25 -2.31 -3.87
N ASN A 137 7.19 -2.24 -3.07
CA ASN A 137 6.20 -3.29 -2.92
C ASN A 137 5.21 -3.17 -4.09
N THR A 138 5.44 -3.92 -5.17
CA THR A 138 4.51 -3.94 -6.30
C THR A 138 3.59 -5.14 -6.15
N ARG A 139 2.40 -4.90 -5.60
CA ARG A 139 1.25 -5.81 -5.67
C ARG A 139 0.73 -5.80 -7.10
N THR A 140 0.71 -6.96 -7.75
CA THR A 140 0.03 -7.20 -9.02
C THR A 140 -1.47 -6.86 -8.87
N PRO A 141 -2.08 -6.05 -9.75
CA PRO A 141 -3.54 -5.97 -9.84
C PRO A 141 -4.05 -7.23 -10.54
N GLU A 142 -4.99 -7.93 -9.91
CA GLU A 142 -5.80 -8.97 -10.54
C GLU A 142 -6.62 -8.36 -11.69
N GLU A 143 -6.66 -9.05 -12.83
CA GLU A 143 -7.56 -8.76 -13.93
C GLU A 143 -9.01 -8.97 -13.50
N LEU A 144 -9.80 -7.90 -13.51
CA LEU A 144 -11.26 -7.98 -13.45
C LEU A 144 -11.84 -7.26 -14.67
N SER A 145 -12.30 -8.10 -15.60
CA SER A 145 -13.40 -7.93 -16.55
C SER A 145 -13.76 -6.52 -17.03
N LYS A 146 -13.62 -6.34 -18.35
CA LYS A 146 -14.28 -5.32 -19.16
C LYS A 146 -15.76 -5.18 -18.79
N ASP A 147 -16.17 -3.96 -18.45
CA ASP A 147 -17.48 -3.47 -18.84
C ASP A 147 -17.43 -1.98 -19.17
N ASN A 148 -18.12 -1.62 -20.25
CA ASN A 148 -18.03 -0.34 -20.95
C ASN A 148 -18.82 0.76 -20.24
N SER A 149 -18.14 1.85 -19.86
CA SER A 149 -18.60 3.24 -20.08
C SER A 149 -17.60 4.21 -19.47
N THR A 150 -16.72 4.76 -20.30
CA THR A 150 -15.79 5.82 -19.88
C THR A 150 -16.40 7.19 -20.25
N PRO A 151 -16.65 8.08 -19.28
CA PRO A 151 -16.79 9.52 -19.54
C PRO A 151 -15.48 10.10 -20.10
N PRO A 152 -15.47 11.29 -20.73
CA PRO A 152 -14.31 11.79 -21.46
C PRO A 152 -13.09 11.96 -20.53
N THR A 153 -11.98 11.35 -20.92
CA THR A 153 -10.68 11.47 -20.25
C THR A 153 -10.24 12.94 -20.23
N PRO A 154 -10.07 13.59 -19.07
CA PRO A 154 -9.42 14.90 -19.04
C PRO A 154 -7.95 14.73 -19.43
N SER A 155 -7.47 15.60 -20.31
CA SER A 155 -6.11 15.66 -20.83
C SER A 155 -5.05 15.45 -19.75
N LYS A 156 -3.99 14.68 -20.08
CA LYS A 156 -2.85 14.44 -19.18
C LYS A 156 -2.33 15.80 -18.65
N PRO A 157 -2.31 16.02 -17.32
CA PRO A 157 -1.94 17.32 -16.76
C PRO A 157 -0.47 17.62 -17.03
N ASP A 158 -0.15 18.90 -17.22
CA ASP A 158 1.23 19.37 -17.26
C ASP A 158 1.80 19.40 -15.84
N PHE A 159 2.38 18.27 -15.43
CA PHE A 159 3.04 18.13 -14.15
C PHE A 159 4.26 19.06 -14.00
N GLY A 160 4.90 19.48 -15.10
CA GLY A 160 6.05 20.40 -15.02
C GLY A 160 5.60 21.75 -14.47
N ASN A 161 4.64 22.37 -15.15
CA ASN A 161 4.08 23.65 -14.74
C ASN A 161 3.43 23.58 -13.34
N LEU A 162 2.73 22.49 -13.02
CA LEU A 162 2.18 22.29 -11.67
C LEU A 162 3.27 22.29 -10.59
N LEU A 163 4.36 21.57 -10.82
CA LEU A 163 5.47 21.52 -9.86
C LEU A 163 6.18 22.86 -9.73
N ASP A 164 6.36 23.61 -10.82
CA ASP A 164 6.95 24.95 -10.80
C ASP A 164 6.09 25.92 -9.97
N ARG A 165 4.76 25.84 -10.07
CA ARG A 165 3.86 26.67 -9.25
C ARG A 165 3.92 26.31 -7.76
N ILE A 166 4.09 25.02 -7.42
CA ILE A 166 4.20 24.59 -6.03
C ILE A 166 5.55 24.99 -5.43
N GLU A 167 6.64 24.85 -6.20
CA GLU A 167 7.98 25.25 -5.79
C GLU A 167 8.03 26.73 -5.35
N ALA A 168 7.27 27.59 -6.02
CA ALA A 168 7.25 29.03 -5.75
C ALA A 168 6.87 29.39 -4.30
N PHE A 169 6.14 28.54 -3.59
CA PHE A 169 5.72 28.79 -2.20
C PHE A 169 6.13 27.69 -1.21
N TYR A 170 6.60 26.53 -1.68
CA TYR A 170 7.03 25.45 -0.79
C TYR A 170 8.45 25.74 -0.27
N PRO A 171 8.79 25.42 0.99
CA PRO A 171 10.14 25.69 1.51
C PRO A 171 11.22 25.05 0.65
N THR A 172 12.20 25.84 0.20
CA THR A 172 13.24 25.42 -0.77
C THR A 172 13.98 24.16 -0.30
N ASN A 173 14.30 24.08 0.99
CA ASN A 173 15.00 22.94 1.60
C ASN A 173 14.11 21.68 1.80
N ARG A 174 12.85 21.73 1.37
CA ARG A 174 11.86 20.66 1.50
C ARG A 174 11.14 20.36 0.19
N PHE A 175 11.34 21.14 -0.86
CA PHE A 175 10.72 20.86 -2.15
C PHE A 175 11.59 19.93 -3.00
N ASP A 176 11.25 18.65 -3.02
CA ASP A 176 11.89 17.63 -3.87
C ASP A 176 11.07 17.31 -5.13
N GLY A 177 10.07 18.12 -5.46
CA GLY A 177 9.11 17.89 -6.53
C GLY A 177 9.72 17.75 -7.94
N LYS A 178 10.84 18.43 -8.20
CA LYS A 178 11.58 18.36 -9.48
C LYS A 178 12.39 17.07 -9.67
N THR A 179 12.54 16.26 -8.62
CA THR A 179 13.20 14.95 -8.76
C THR A 179 12.33 13.98 -9.56
N SER A 180 12.96 13.13 -10.37
CA SER A 180 12.25 12.09 -11.13
C SER A 180 11.43 11.16 -10.23
N GLN A 181 11.90 10.91 -9.01
CA GLN A 181 11.19 10.12 -8.00
C GLN A 181 9.92 10.81 -7.51
N SER A 182 9.96 12.10 -7.16
CA SER A 182 8.78 12.83 -6.69
C SER A 182 7.76 13.03 -7.81
N ARG A 183 8.23 13.26 -9.04
CA ARG A 183 7.36 13.30 -10.22
C ARG A 183 6.68 11.94 -10.47
N MET A 184 7.43 10.85 -10.40
CA MET A 184 6.86 9.50 -10.52
C MET A 184 5.83 9.23 -9.42
N GLN A 185 6.11 9.65 -8.18
CA GLN A 185 5.16 9.50 -7.08
C GLN A 185 3.88 10.32 -7.31
N LEU A 186 4.02 11.56 -7.80
CA LEU A 186 2.88 12.40 -8.18
C LEU A 186 2.03 11.74 -9.27
N GLU A 187 2.64 11.15 -10.29
CA GLU A 187 1.94 10.42 -11.34
C GLU A 187 1.20 9.18 -10.80
N VAL A 188 1.83 8.43 -9.89
CA VAL A 188 1.23 7.25 -9.25
C VAL A 188 0.04 7.62 -8.37
N ASP A 189 0.16 8.71 -7.59
CA ASP A 189 -0.91 9.16 -6.68
C ASP A 189 -1.94 10.08 -7.35
N TRP A 190 -1.71 10.49 -8.61
CA TRP A 190 -2.60 11.37 -9.35
C TRP A 190 -4.07 10.92 -9.36
N PRO A 191 -4.40 9.63 -9.60
CA PRO A 191 -5.79 9.18 -9.55
C PRO A 191 -6.47 9.41 -8.20
N LYS A 192 -5.71 9.38 -7.09
CA LYS A 192 -6.23 9.67 -5.74
C LYS A 192 -6.50 11.16 -5.57
N ILE A 193 -5.64 12.01 -6.13
CA ILE A 193 -5.80 13.47 -6.13
C ILE A 193 -7.05 13.85 -6.94
N VAL A 194 -7.22 13.28 -8.14
CA VAL A 194 -8.41 13.48 -8.98
C VAL A 194 -9.68 13.07 -8.22
N LYS A 195 -9.66 11.89 -7.57
CA LYS A 195 -10.79 11.41 -6.77
C LYS A 195 -11.10 12.35 -5.59
N ALA A 196 -10.09 12.90 -4.93
CA ALA A 196 -10.25 13.82 -3.81
C ALA A 196 -10.75 15.21 -4.22
N ALA A 197 -10.32 15.69 -5.39
CA ALA A 197 -10.74 16.98 -5.93
C ALA A 197 -12.25 16.99 -6.28
N GLY A 198 -12.81 15.85 -6.68
CA GLY A 198 -14.21 15.75 -7.10
C GLY A 198 -14.47 16.61 -8.32
N ASP A 199 -15.38 17.59 -8.21
CA ASP A 199 -15.73 18.52 -9.29
C ASP A 199 -14.73 19.68 -9.48
N SER A 200 -13.74 19.81 -8.60
CA SER A 200 -12.71 20.86 -8.69
C SER A 200 -11.56 20.44 -9.60
N ASP A 201 -10.85 21.41 -10.20
CA ASP A 201 -9.63 21.10 -10.95
C ASP A 201 -8.59 20.42 -10.03
N PRO A 202 -8.10 19.20 -10.36
CA PRO A 202 -7.19 18.46 -9.50
C PRO A 202 -5.85 19.15 -9.26
N SER A 203 -5.37 19.93 -10.24
CA SER A 203 -4.11 20.68 -10.12
C SER A 203 -4.25 21.82 -9.13
N MET A 204 -5.33 22.60 -9.24
CA MET A 204 -5.68 23.66 -8.30
C MET A 204 -5.96 23.12 -6.91
N PHE A 205 -6.63 21.96 -6.81
CA PHE A 205 -6.88 21.29 -5.54
C PHE A 205 -5.57 20.91 -4.83
N LEU A 206 -4.63 20.29 -5.55
CA LEU A 206 -3.33 19.92 -4.98
C LEU A 206 -2.54 21.15 -4.55
N GLU A 207 -2.51 22.19 -5.40
CA GLU A 207 -1.81 23.44 -5.10
C GLU A 207 -2.36 24.11 -3.82
N ALA A 208 -3.69 24.21 -3.71
CA ALA A 208 -4.34 24.78 -2.52
C ALA A 208 -4.05 23.97 -1.25
N LYS A 209 -4.03 22.63 -1.36
CA LYS A 209 -3.70 21.76 -0.23
C LYS A 209 -2.23 21.89 0.19
N ALA A 210 -1.31 21.95 -0.78
CA ALA A 210 0.11 22.15 -0.49
C ALA A 210 0.37 23.51 0.17
N ARG A 211 -0.29 24.57 -0.32
CA ARG A 211 -0.19 25.92 0.25
C ARG A 211 -0.71 25.97 1.68
N ALA A 212 -1.93 25.47 1.92
CA ALA A 212 -2.50 25.43 3.27
C ALA A 212 -1.64 24.61 4.25
N TYR A 213 -1.00 23.54 3.78
CA TYR A 213 -0.09 22.74 4.60
C TYR A 213 1.19 23.50 4.95
N ALA A 214 1.84 24.13 3.96
CA ALA A 214 3.06 24.90 4.16
C ALA A 214 2.83 26.13 5.05
N GLU A 215 1.68 26.79 4.92
CA GLU A 215 1.32 27.95 5.76
C GLU A 215 0.95 27.55 7.20
N ALA A 216 0.30 26.39 7.40
CA ALA A 216 -0.13 25.94 8.71
C ALA A 216 0.99 25.26 9.53
N THR A 217 2.16 25.01 8.93
CA THR A 217 3.25 24.28 9.56
C THR A 217 4.50 25.16 9.59
N ASP A 218 5.15 25.29 10.75
CA ASP A 218 6.44 25.99 10.82
C ASP A 218 7.44 25.36 9.84
N GLU A 219 8.22 26.21 9.17
CA GLU A 219 9.13 25.83 8.08
C GLU A 219 10.06 24.66 8.44
N GLN A 220 10.53 24.61 9.69
CA GLN A 220 11.38 23.54 10.21
C GLN A 220 10.71 22.16 10.24
N TYR A 221 9.38 22.11 10.37
CA TYR A 221 8.58 20.88 10.46
C TYR A 221 7.86 20.53 9.16
N VAL A 222 7.90 21.40 8.15
CA VAL A 222 7.41 21.10 6.80
C VAL A 222 8.15 19.88 6.27
N LYS A 223 7.38 18.87 5.86
CA LYS A 223 7.91 17.63 5.28
C LYS A 223 8.29 17.86 3.83
N THR A 224 9.11 16.95 3.30
CA THR A 224 9.42 16.96 1.87
C THR A 224 8.14 16.82 1.05
N PHE A 225 8.09 17.46 -0.12
CA PHE A 225 6.91 17.43 -0.99
C PHE A 225 6.50 15.99 -1.34
N SER A 226 7.47 15.11 -1.64
CA SER A 226 7.25 13.67 -1.85
C SER A 226 6.55 12.97 -0.68
N ARG A 227 6.87 13.36 0.56
CA ARG A 227 6.28 12.77 1.77
C ARG A 227 4.91 13.36 2.08
N PHE A 228 4.69 14.63 1.71
CA PHE A 228 3.38 15.26 1.74
C PHE A 228 2.40 14.55 0.80
N ILE A 229 2.81 14.23 -0.44
CA ILE A 229 1.96 13.48 -1.40
C ILE A 229 1.85 11.98 -1.07
N GLY A 230 2.94 11.34 -0.63
CA GLY A 230 3.05 9.87 -0.49
C GLY A 230 2.40 9.27 0.76
N GLY A 231 2.07 10.08 1.77
CA GLY A 231 1.11 9.70 2.80
C GLY A 231 1.65 9.17 4.14
N GLU A 232 1.66 10.03 5.15
CA GLU A 232 1.48 9.59 6.55
C GLU A 232 0.47 10.44 7.35
N LEU A 233 0.06 11.63 6.88
CA LEU A 233 -0.85 12.50 7.65
C LEU A 233 -2.04 13.05 6.86
N TYR A 234 -1.91 13.26 5.56
CA TYR A 234 -2.95 13.98 4.79
C TYR A 234 -3.75 13.11 3.83
N ALA A 235 -3.21 12.05 3.24
CA ALA A 235 -3.97 11.19 2.31
C ALA A 235 -5.24 10.55 2.95
N ARG A 236 -5.27 10.43 4.29
CA ARG A 236 -6.45 9.99 5.06
C ARG A 236 -7.52 11.08 5.26
N ASN A 237 -7.15 12.35 5.07
CA ASN A 237 -7.97 13.57 5.25
C ASN A 237 -8.16 14.34 3.92
N TRP A 238 -7.95 13.70 2.77
CA TRP A 238 -8.26 14.28 1.46
C TRP A 238 -9.76 14.22 1.13
N GLU A 239 -10.57 13.66 2.02
CA GLU A 239 -12.02 13.86 2.00
C GLU A 239 -12.33 15.34 2.24
N LYS A 240 -13.31 15.88 1.51
CA LYS A 240 -13.85 17.22 1.78
C LYS A 240 -14.19 17.28 3.28
N PRO A 241 -13.82 18.36 4.02
CA PRO A 241 -14.37 18.53 5.35
C PRO A 241 -15.89 18.44 5.21
N LYS A 242 -16.50 17.52 5.98
CA LYS A 242 -17.97 17.50 6.11
C LYS A 242 -18.39 18.94 6.41
N PRO A 243 -19.37 19.52 5.70
CA PRO A 243 -19.84 20.86 6.04
C PRO A 243 -20.08 20.88 7.55
N GLU A 244 -19.45 21.82 8.25
CA GLU A 244 -19.52 21.89 9.71
C GLU A 244 -20.98 21.76 10.10
N ALA A 245 -21.34 20.65 10.75
CA ALA A 245 -22.62 20.57 11.39
C ALA A 245 -22.67 21.75 12.37
N PRO A 246 -23.72 22.57 12.34
CA PRO A 246 -23.79 23.78 13.15
C PRO A 246 -23.44 23.41 14.58
N LYS A 247 -22.41 24.07 15.14
CA LYS A 247 -21.96 23.82 16.51
C LYS A 247 -23.19 23.80 17.42
N PRO A 248 -23.41 22.74 18.21
CA PRO A 248 -24.58 22.70 19.07
C PRO A 248 -24.54 23.92 19.99
N ARG A 249 -25.64 24.67 19.99
CA ARG A 249 -25.81 25.80 20.89
C ARG A 249 -25.57 25.31 22.33
N PRO A 250 -24.90 26.11 23.19
CA PRO A 250 -24.71 25.75 24.59
C PRO A 250 -26.06 25.38 25.21
N GLY A 251 -26.20 24.14 25.70
CA GLY A 251 -27.41 23.65 26.35
C GLY A 251 -28.13 22.46 25.70
N GLN A 252 -27.69 21.92 24.55
CA GLN A 252 -28.23 20.65 24.05
C GLN A 252 -27.55 19.44 24.73
N PRO A 253 -28.32 18.53 25.36
CA PRO A 253 -27.74 17.31 25.91
C PRO A 253 -27.12 16.47 24.80
N LEU A 254 -25.86 16.08 24.99
CA LEU A 254 -25.11 15.21 24.09
C LEU A 254 -25.81 13.85 24.03
N LYS A 255 -26.46 13.55 22.89
CA LYS A 255 -27.05 12.23 22.64
C LYS A 255 -25.97 11.17 22.76
N SER A 256 -26.21 10.12 23.56
CA SER A 256 -25.23 9.05 23.74
C SER A 256 -24.93 8.35 22.42
N ARG A 257 -23.73 7.75 22.27
CA ARG A 257 -23.36 6.97 21.08
C ARG A 257 -24.39 5.89 20.73
N SER A 258 -25.04 5.31 21.74
CA SER A 258 -26.10 4.32 21.56
C SER A 258 -27.34 4.95 20.91
N GLN A 259 -27.76 6.14 21.35
CA GLN A 259 -28.88 6.87 20.75
C GLN A 259 -28.58 7.30 19.31
N GLN A 260 -27.35 7.75 19.03
CA GLN A 260 -26.93 8.10 17.67
C GLN A 260 -26.93 6.89 16.73
N ASN A 261 -26.50 5.72 17.21
CA ASN A 261 -26.54 4.49 16.44
C ASN A 261 -27.98 4.01 16.19
N LEU A 262 -28.86 4.14 17.19
CA LEU A 262 -30.28 3.83 17.03
C LEU A 262 -30.93 4.73 15.97
N GLU A 263 -30.70 6.04 16.04
CA GLU A 263 -31.21 7.01 15.06
C GLU A 263 -30.67 6.76 13.64
N ALA A 264 -29.37 6.45 13.51
CA ALA A 264 -28.77 6.13 12.22
C ALA A 264 -29.34 4.84 11.62
N ASN A 265 -29.61 3.83 12.44
CA ASN A 265 -30.27 2.60 12.00
C ASN A 265 -31.73 2.88 11.62
N LEU A 266 -32.46 3.70 12.39
CA LEU A 266 -33.83 4.11 12.09
C LEU A 266 -33.94 4.90 10.78
N ALA A 267 -33.02 5.82 10.54
CA ALA A 267 -32.96 6.61 9.30
C ALA A 267 -32.71 5.71 8.08
N LYS A 268 -31.84 4.71 8.21
CA LYS A 268 -31.65 3.70 7.17
C LYS A 268 -32.92 2.87 6.95
N THR A 269 -33.57 2.39 8.02
CA THR A 269 -34.83 1.64 7.86
C THR A 269 -35.92 2.47 7.19
N TRP A 270 -35.98 3.78 7.49
CA TRP A 270 -36.92 4.69 6.85
C TRP A 270 -36.67 4.83 5.34
N GLN A 271 -35.40 4.89 4.92
CA GLN A 271 -35.03 4.96 3.49
C GLN A 271 -35.50 3.75 2.68
N TYR A 272 -35.52 2.56 3.28
CA TYR A 272 -35.95 1.32 2.62
C TYR A 272 -37.45 1.02 2.75
N MET A 273 -38.19 1.80 3.54
CA MET A 273 -39.62 1.63 3.75
C MET A 273 -40.43 2.25 2.61
N THR A 274 -41.43 1.52 2.10
CA THR A 274 -42.33 2.02 1.05
C THR A 274 -43.28 3.10 1.58
N PRO A 275 -43.86 3.97 0.72
CA PRO A 275 -44.78 5.03 1.16
C PRO A 275 -45.98 4.51 1.97
N GLU A 276 -46.49 3.33 1.62
CA GLU A 276 -47.61 2.68 2.31
C GLU A 276 -47.20 2.18 3.71
N GLU A 277 -46.00 1.61 3.82
CA GLU A 277 -45.44 1.18 5.10
C GLU A 277 -45.11 2.37 6.01
N ARG A 278 -44.62 3.49 5.45
CA ARG A 278 -44.40 4.75 6.20
C ARG A 278 -45.71 5.33 6.72
N ALA A 279 -46.78 5.29 5.93
CA ALA A 279 -48.11 5.76 6.33
C ALA A 279 -48.69 4.89 7.47
N ARG A 280 -48.51 3.57 7.41
CA ARG A 280 -48.88 2.66 8.51
C ARG A 280 -48.06 2.93 9.77
N TYR A 281 -46.76 3.19 9.62
CA TYR A 281 -45.86 3.50 10.74
C TYR A 281 -46.23 4.79 11.47
N GLN A 282 -46.71 5.80 10.73
CA GLN A 282 -47.21 7.05 11.30
C GLN A 282 -48.59 6.91 11.94
N GLN A 283 -49.49 6.10 11.37
CA GLN A 283 -50.81 5.85 11.95
C GLN A 283 -50.76 5.02 13.24
N GLN A 284 -49.76 4.16 13.42
CA GLN A 284 -49.54 3.39 14.65
C GLN A 284 -48.82 4.19 15.77
N GLY A 285 -48.64 5.51 15.61
CA GLY A 285 -48.11 6.38 16.66
C GLY A 285 -46.59 6.34 16.88
N GLY A 286 -45.85 5.63 16.01
CA GLY A 286 -44.42 5.42 16.20
C GLY A 286 -44.06 4.78 17.55
N PHE A 287 -42.76 4.68 17.85
CA PHE A 287 -42.24 3.94 19.02
C PHE A 287 -42.52 4.58 20.40
N ASN A 288 -43.41 5.58 20.51
CA ASN A 288 -43.80 6.17 21.80
C ASN A 288 -44.94 5.42 22.52
N ALA A 289 -45.32 4.23 22.05
CA ALA A 289 -46.35 3.39 22.68
C ALA A 289 -45.81 2.40 23.75
N GLN A 290 -44.56 2.52 24.19
CA GLN A 290 -44.02 1.73 25.31
C GLN A 290 -43.34 2.62 26.36
N GLN A 291 -44.07 3.58 26.90
CA GLN A 291 -43.92 4.00 28.30
C GLN A 291 -45.32 4.32 28.85
N GLY A 292 -45.93 3.29 29.41
CA GLY A 292 -47.24 3.29 30.04
C GLY A 292 -47.45 1.92 30.68
#